data_AF-D5X2Z9-F1
#
_entry.id   AF-D5X2Z9-F1
#
_cell.length_a   1.000
_cell.length_b   1.000
_cell.length_c   1.000
_cell.angle_alpha   90.00
_cell.angle_beta   90.00
_cell.angle_gamma   90.00
#
_symmetry.space_group_name_H-M   'P 1'
#
loop_
_entity.id
_entity.type
_entity.pdbx_description
1 polymer ?
#
loop_
_entity_poly.entity_id
_entity_poly.type
_entity_poly.pdbx_seq_one_letter_code
_entity_poly.pdbx_strand_id
1 'polypeptide(L)'
;MPVSPIRLSLGAALLASLALAGCGGGATNTNYSGSTVTGQVLMGANSPVNGNGTNNVCAYAIVNGQGNPLTTTVTPYTSYGTVLDCVPSAADGSFSMNLTSFYGPVLLQVVGGTYSYNGASQALNSLTSTALNLAASASNAALATNASLQAMVNVGGGGTVTANITPLTTFAVARITPNSGLTLANYSASLQDIAGQFGLGGLALATAVPTAGDAYDKALIGVDQYLLNMGTTLGATNDPYGANLLNWTNLPTVSADYSTAYNQANGTTGVSFSFN
;
A
#
# COMPACT_ATOMS: atom_id res chain seq x y z
N MET A 1 -9.45 43.14 -43.28
CA MET A 1 -9.04 42.88 -41.88
C MET A 1 -9.19 41.40 -41.62
N PRO A 2 -8.10 40.62 -41.53
CA PRO A 2 -8.20 39.21 -41.18
C PRO A 2 -8.14 39.04 -39.66
N VAL A 3 -9.12 38.31 -39.13
CA VAL A 3 -9.21 37.89 -37.73
C VAL A 3 -8.35 36.63 -37.53
N SER A 4 -7.37 36.71 -36.62
CA SER A 4 -6.60 35.56 -36.14
C SER A 4 -7.46 34.67 -35.23
N PRO A 5 -7.45 33.34 -35.40
CA PRO A 5 -7.90 32.44 -34.36
C PRO A 5 -6.76 32.13 -33.37
N ILE A 6 -7.06 32.39 -32.11
CA ILE A 6 -6.31 32.10 -30.90
C ILE A 6 -6.01 30.61 -30.80
N ARG A 7 -4.74 30.26 -30.59
CA ARG A 7 -4.32 28.92 -30.17
C ARG A 7 -4.58 28.78 -28.67
N LEU A 8 -5.65 28.08 -28.29
CA LEU A 8 -5.83 27.59 -26.92
C LEU A 8 -4.99 26.34 -26.73
N SER A 9 -3.98 26.45 -25.87
CA SER A 9 -3.17 25.35 -25.37
C SER A 9 -4.04 24.36 -24.59
N LEU A 10 -4.16 23.13 -25.10
CA LEU A 10 -4.60 21.96 -24.35
C LEU A 10 -3.52 21.60 -23.32
N GLY A 11 -3.63 22.18 -22.12
CA GLY A 11 -2.79 21.85 -20.98
C GLY A 11 -3.61 22.01 -19.71
N ALA A 12 -3.61 20.98 -18.87
CA ALA A 12 -4.34 20.88 -17.60
C ALA A 12 -5.86 20.61 -17.69
N ALA A 13 -6.21 19.36 -17.99
CA ALA A 13 -7.52 18.82 -17.62
C ALA A 13 -7.40 17.31 -17.34
N LEU A 14 -6.90 16.92 -16.16
CA LEU A 14 -7.17 15.60 -15.54
C LEU A 14 -6.61 15.47 -14.09
N LEU A 15 -6.73 16.53 -13.28
CA LEU A 15 -6.41 16.50 -11.84
C LEU A 15 -7.53 17.11 -10.99
N ALA A 16 -8.80 16.80 -11.31
CA ALA A 16 -9.94 17.30 -10.54
C ALA A 16 -11.16 16.37 -10.56
N SER A 17 -10.95 15.05 -10.47
CA SER A 17 -12.03 14.09 -10.17
C SER A 17 -11.94 13.52 -8.74
N LEU A 18 -11.46 14.34 -7.79
CA LEU A 18 -11.61 14.10 -6.35
C LEU A 18 -12.30 15.31 -5.72
N ALA A 19 -13.64 15.33 -5.77
CA ALA A 19 -14.53 15.97 -4.80
C ALA A 19 -15.96 16.03 -5.37
N LEU A 20 -16.60 14.87 -5.50
CA LEU A 20 -18.07 14.83 -5.50
C LEU A 20 -18.55 13.58 -4.76
N ALA A 21 -18.20 13.50 -3.48
CA ALA A 21 -18.98 12.71 -2.53
C ALA A 21 -20.15 13.59 -2.07
N GLY A 22 -21.37 13.13 -2.36
CA GLY A 22 -22.58 13.94 -2.41
C GLY A 22 -22.88 14.77 -1.16
N CYS A 23 -22.94 16.09 -1.34
CA CYS A 23 -23.87 16.93 -0.60
C CYS A 23 -25.26 16.76 -1.25
N GLY A 24 -25.97 15.71 -0.87
CA GLY A 24 -27.36 15.47 -1.25
C GLY A 24 -28.26 15.77 -0.06
N GLY A 25 -28.69 17.02 0.09
CA GLY A 25 -29.74 17.38 1.04
C GLY A 25 -31.09 16.80 0.61
N GLY A 26 -31.83 16.25 1.57
CA GLY A 26 -33.28 16.06 1.47
C GLY A 26 -33.75 14.71 0.93
N ALA A 27 -33.60 13.64 1.72
CA ALA A 27 -34.61 12.59 1.91
C ALA A 27 -34.04 11.55 2.89
N THR A 28 -34.90 10.98 3.72
CA THR A 28 -34.63 9.94 4.72
C THR A 28 -34.13 8.62 4.08
N ASN A 29 -32.89 8.61 3.57
CA ASN A 29 -32.24 7.38 3.11
C ASN A 29 -31.41 6.82 4.26
N THR A 30 -31.98 5.86 4.99
CA THR A 30 -31.43 5.19 6.18
C THR A 30 -30.44 4.05 5.85
N ASN A 31 -29.98 3.94 4.60
CA ASN A 31 -29.13 2.84 4.16
C ASN A 31 -27.73 3.36 3.82
N TYR A 32 -26.82 3.31 4.79
CA TYR A 32 -25.40 3.40 4.51
C TYR A 32 -25.00 2.14 3.74
N SER A 33 -24.44 2.33 2.54
CA SER A 33 -23.72 1.27 1.85
C SER A 33 -22.26 1.44 2.19
N GLY A 34 -21.67 0.53 2.96
CA GLY A 34 -20.21 0.49 3.05
C GLY A 34 -19.59 0.09 1.73
N SER A 35 -18.26 0.05 1.72
CA SER A 35 -17.49 -0.26 0.52
C SER A 35 -16.95 -1.68 0.57
N THR A 36 -16.93 -2.34 -0.59
CA THR A 36 -16.15 -3.57 -0.76
C THR A 36 -14.74 -3.18 -1.20
N VAL A 37 -13.74 -3.53 -0.39
CA VAL A 37 -12.33 -3.38 -0.76
C VAL A 37 -11.90 -4.64 -1.50
N THR A 38 -11.34 -4.45 -2.69
CA THR A 38 -10.84 -5.53 -3.55
C THR A 38 -9.42 -5.23 -4.01
N GLY A 39 -8.65 -6.25 -4.34
CA GLY A 39 -7.32 -6.04 -4.91
C GLY A 39 -6.50 -7.32 -4.87
N GLN A 40 -5.20 -7.16 -5.06
CA GLN A 40 -4.25 -8.27 -5.02
C GLN A 40 -3.10 -8.02 -4.05
N VAL A 41 -2.61 -9.09 -3.43
CA VAL A 41 -1.37 -9.12 -2.67
C VAL A 41 -0.26 -9.70 -3.54
N LEU A 42 0.75 -8.89 -3.87
CA LEU A 42 1.77 -9.23 -4.86
C LEU A 42 3.17 -8.86 -4.35
N MET A 43 4.12 -9.79 -4.48
CA MET A 43 5.54 -9.54 -4.20
C MET A 43 6.32 -9.03 -5.42
N GLY A 44 5.80 -9.30 -6.60
CA GLY A 44 6.42 -9.08 -7.91
C GLY A 44 5.43 -9.35 -9.03
N ALA A 45 5.82 -9.16 -10.29
CA ALA A 45 5.00 -9.62 -11.40
C ALA A 45 4.81 -11.14 -11.35
N ASN A 46 3.55 -11.59 -11.42
CA ASN A 46 3.19 -13.01 -11.31
C ASN A 46 3.64 -13.70 -10.00
N SER A 47 3.84 -12.93 -8.94
CA SER A 47 4.24 -13.44 -7.62
C SER A 47 3.19 -13.12 -6.57
N PRO A 48 2.00 -13.76 -6.65
CA PRO A 48 0.94 -13.54 -5.68
C PRO A 48 1.29 -14.13 -4.31
N VAL A 49 0.77 -13.49 -3.26
CA VAL A 49 0.75 -14.07 -1.91
C VAL A 49 -0.54 -14.83 -1.73
N ASN A 50 -0.43 -16.13 -1.50
CA ASN A 50 -1.56 -17.02 -1.24
C ASN A 50 -1.74 -17.19 0.28
N GLY A 51 -2.94 -16.90 0.78
CA GLY A 51 -3.32 -17.10 2.18
C GLY A 51 -3.52 -18.57 2.58
N ASN A 52 -3.54 -19.50 1.63
CA ASN A 52 -3.77 -20.93 1.86
C ASN A 52 -5.05 -21.24 2.67
N GLY A 53 -6.10 -20.45 2.43
CA GLY A 53 -7.38 -20.54 3.16
C GLY A 53 -7.38 -19.92 4.55
N THR A 54 -6.27 -19.31 4.98
CA THR A 54 -6.20 -18.53 6.23
C THR A 54 -6.53 -17.06 5.99
N ASN A 55 -7.20 -16.43 6.97
CA ASN A 55 -7.51 -15.01 6.91
C ASN A 55 -6.22 -14.19 7.11
N ASN A 56 -5.56 -13.87 6.02
CA ASN A 56 -4.24 -13.27 6.03
C ASN A 56 -4.19 -11.80 5.60
N VAL A 57 -5.27 -11.26 5.01
CA VAL A 57 -5.38 -9.83 4.70
C VAL A 57 -6.30 -9.19 5.73
N CYS A 58 -5.74 -8.39 6.62
CA CYS A 58 -6.46 -7.75 7.72
C CYS A 58 -6.58 -6.24 7.50
N ALA A 59 -7.76 -5.70 7.76
CA ALA A 59 -8.04 -4.28 7.74
C ALA A 59 -8.04 -3.70 9.15
N TYR A 60 -7.37 -2.57 9.32
CA TYR A 60 -7.26 -1.84 10.58
C TYR A 60 -7.73 -0.41 10.42
N ALA A 61 -8.60 0.03 11.33
CA ALA A 61 -8.98 1.44 11.42
C ALA A 61 -7.78 2.30 11.83
N ILE A 62 -7.56 3.40 11.11
CA ILE A 62 -6.58 4.42 11.45
C ILE A 62 -7.28 5.68 11.96
N VAL A 63 -6.56 6.53 12.72
CA VAL A 63 -7.10 7.77 13.30
C VAL A 63 -7.80 8.62 12.23
N ASN A 64 -8.89 9.28 12.64
CA ASN A 64 -9.89 9.94 11.80
C ASN A 64 -10.83 8.99 11.02
N GLY A 65 -10.68 7.68 11.16
CA GLY A 65 -11.74 6.72 10.85
C GLY A 65 -12.97 6.92 11.74
N GLN A 66 -14.15 6.82 11.16
CA GLN A 66 -15.44 6.92 11.83
C GLN A 66 -16.19 5.60 11.68
N GLY A 67 -16.73 5.08 12.79
CA GLY A 67 -17.75 4.03 12.72
C GLY A 67 -18.99 4.56 11.98
N ASN A 68 -19.79 3.66 11.40
CA ASN A 68 -21.00 4.02 10.66
C ASN A 68 -21.85 5.06 11.43
N PRO A 69 -22.06 6.27 10.86
CA PRO A 69 -22.77 7.35 11.55
C PRO A 69 -24.26 7.06 11.76
N LEU A 70 -24.80 5.99 11.16
CA LEU A 70 -26.20 5.60 11.30
C LEU A 70 -26.49 4.66 12.48
N THR A 71 -25.46 4.02 13.07
CA THR A 71 -25.68 2.94 14.06
C THR A 71 -25.00 3.17 15.42
N THR A 72 -24.08 4.12 15.53
CA THR A 72 -23.38 4.43 16.79
C THR A 72 -23.07 5.92 16.85
N THR A 73 -23.12 6.51 18.04
CA THR A 73 -22.56 7.85 18.29
C THR A 73 -21.18 7.93 17.67
N VAL A 74 -20.97 8.87 16.74
CA VAL A 74 -19.70 9.05 16.01
C VAL A 74 -18.63 9.55 16.98
N THR A 75 -18.05 8.65 17.75
CA THR A 75 -16.74 8.86 18.35
C THR A 75 -15.72 8.45 17.30
N PRO A 76 -14.89 9.37 16.78
CA PRO A 76 -13.75 9.00 15.95
C PRO A 76 -12.95 7.92 16.66
N TYR A 77 -12.44 6.92 15.94
CA TYR A 77 -11.50 5.98 16.56
C TYR A 77 -10.31 6.79 17.08
N THR A 78 -10.20 6.86 18.42
CA THR A 78 -9.10 7.53 19.13
C THR A 78 -7.88 6.63 19.25
N SER A 79 -8.02 5.35 18.88
CA SER A 79 -6.99 4.33 18.94
C SER A 79 -6.66 3.87 17.52
N TYR A 80 -5.37 3.93 17.17
CA TYR A 80 -4.84 3.26 15.98
C TYR A 80 -5.00 1.74 16.15
N GLY A 81 -5.40 1.01 15.10
CA GLY A 81 -5.23 -0.46 15.06
C GLY A 81 -6.41 -1.32 15.52
N THR A 82 -7.65 -0.81 15.55
CA THR A 82 -8.83 -1.69 15.68
C THR A 82 -9.00 -2.53 14.42
N VAL A 83 -8.95 -3.87 14.55
CA VAL A 83 -9.25 -4.80 13.46
C VAL A 83 -10.71 -4.60 13.04
N LEU A 84 -10.92 -4.37 11.75
CA LEU A 84 -12.25 -4.26 11.13
C LEU A 84 -12.72 -5.61 10.61
N ASP A 85 -11.87 -6.28 9.83
CA ASP A 85 -12.12 -7.60 9.25
C ASP A 85 -10.79 -8.23 8.79
N CYS A 86 -10.77 -9.55 8.62
CA CYS A 86 -9.66 -10.27 8.00
C CYS A 86 -10.20 -11.33 7.03
N VAL A 87 -9.70 -11.34 5.80
CA VAL A 87 -10.12 -12.26 4.73
C VAL A 87 -8.93 -13.03 4.17
N PRO A 88 -9.15 -14.22 3.58
CA PRO A 88 -8.09 -14.92 2.87
C PRO A 88 -7.80 -14.26 1.52
N SER A 89 -6.54 -14.26 1.12
CA SER A 89 -6.12 -14.06 -0.26
C SER A 89 -6.14 -15.41 -1.00
N ALA A 90 -6.63 -15.39 -2.24
CA ALA A 90 -6.69 -16.54 -3.11
C ALA A 90 -5.31 -16.88 -3.71
N ALA A 91 -5.25 -17.96 -4.50
CA ALA A 91 -4.00 -18.42 -5.12
C ALA A 91 -3.39 -17.41 -6.10
N ASP A 92 -4.22 -16.55 -6.69
CA ASP A 92 -3.81 -15.43 -7.55
C ASP A 92 -3.56 -14.13 -6.76
N GLY A 93 -3.53 -14.21 -5.43
CA GLY A 93 -3.33 -13.09 -4.52
C GLY A 93 -4.55 -12.20 -4.36
N SER A 94 -5.67 -12.48 -5.05
CA SER A 94 -6.87 -11.67 -4.97
C SER A 94 -7.52 -11.75 -3.59
N PHE A 95 -8.05 -10.64 -3.10
CA PHE A 95 -8.83 -10.58 -1.88
C PHE A 95 -10.06 -9.67 -2.09
N SER A 96 -11.09 -9.91 -1.31
CA SER A 96 -12.30 -9.09 -1.27
C SER A 96 -12.83 -9.04 0.15
N MET A 97 -13.04 -7.84 0.66
CA MET A 97 -13.47 -7.59 2.03
C MET A 97 -14.60 -6.57 2.05
N ASN A 98 -15.67 -6.85 2.79
CA ASN A 98 -16.82 -5.96 2.82
C ASN A 98 -16.83 -5.14 4.12
N LEU A 99 -16.51 -3.85 4.02
CA LEU A 99 -16.43 -2.95 5.17
C LEU A 99 -17.73 -2.16 5.30
N THR A 100 -18.81 -2.88 5.61
CA THR A 100 -20.18 -2.35 5.61
C THR A 100 -20.50 -1.39 6.76
N SER A 101 -19.60 -1.22 7.72
CA SER A 101 -19.83 -0.45 8.96
C SER A 101 -18.75 0.57 9.28
N PHE A 102 -17.85 0.88 8.34
CA PHE A 102 -16.69 1.76 8.59
C PHE A 102 -16.50 2.80 7.47
N TYR A 103 -16.28 4.05 7.86
CA TYR A 103 -15.98 5.17 6.97
C TYR A 103 -14.61 5.77 7.32
N GLY A 104 -13.78 6.00 6.32
CA GLY A 104 -12.51 6.70 6.44
C GLY A 104 -11.29 5.82 6.13
N PRO A 105 -10.10 6.21 6.63
CA PRO A 105 -8.84 5.55 6.30
C PRO A 105 -8.70 4.19 6.97
N VAL A 106 -8.30 3.20 6.17
CA VAL A 106 -8.01 1.82 6.55
C VAL A 106 -6.57 1.52 6.17
N LEU A 107 -5.84 0.89 7.09
CA LEU A 107 -4.58 0.21 6.79
C LEU A 107 -4.89 -1.27 6.51
N LEU A 108 -4.47 -1.74 5.34
CA LEU A 108 -4.43 -3.15 5.02
C LEU A 108 -3.06 -3.68 5.42
N GLN A 109 -3.02 -4.81 6.12
CA GLN A 109 -1.80 -5.51 6.47
C GLN A 109 -1.95 -7.00 6.20
N VAL A 110 -0.91 -7.60 5.62
CA VAL A 110 -0.83 -9.03 5.41
C VAL A 110 -0.13 -9.68 6.61
N VAL A 111 -0.82 -10.60 7.27
CA VAL A 111 -0.34 -11.24 8.52
C VAL A 111 0.25 -12.63 8.30
N GLY A 112 0.18 -13.17 7.08
CA GLY A 112 0.69 -14.49 6.76
C GLY A 112 0.52 -14.86 5.28
N GLY A 113 0.99 -16.05 4.91
CA GLY A 113 0.79 -16.63 3.58
C GLY A 113 2.09 -17.11 2.96
N THR A 114 2.01 -17.54 1.71
CA THR A 114 3.17 -18.01 0.95
C THR A 114 3.21 -17.36 -0.42
N TYR A 115 4.41 -17.13 -0.94
CA TYR A 115 4.61 -16.52 -2.25
C TYR A 115 5.82 -17.14 -2.94
N SER A 116 5.80 -17.15 -4.27
CA SER A 116 6.98 -17.48 -5.06
C SER A 116 7.56 -16.19 -5.60
N TYR A 117 8.67 -15.76 -5.04
CA TYR A 117 9.36 -14.56 -5.51
C TYR A 117 10.85 -14.74 -5.31
N ASN A 118 11.57 -14.54 -6.42
CA ASN A 118 13.02 -14.50 -6.45
C ASN A 118 13.37 -14.01 -7.85
N GLY A 119 14.22 -13.01 -7.94
CA GLY A 119 15.04 -12.87 -9.14
C GLY A 119 15.68 -14.23 -9.48
N ALA A 120 15.37 -14.76 -10.66
CA ALA A 120 15.94 -15.97 -11.28
C ALA A 120 15.70 -17.38 -10.65
N SER A 121 15.25 -17.57 -9.40
CA SER A 121 15.04 -18.94 -8.84
C SER A 121 13.74 -19.07 -8.01
N GLN A 122 12.68 -19.64 -8.59
CA GLN A 122 11.33 -19.74 -8.03
C GLN A 122 11.20 -20.62 -6.76
N ALA A 123 11.75 -20.19 -5.63
CA ALA A 123 11.52 -20.80 -4.32
C ALA A 123 10.20 -20.30 -3.72
N LEU A 124 9.48 -21.18 -3.02
CA LEU A 124 8.31 -20.81 -2.23
C LEU A 124 8.78 -20.26 -0.87
N ASN A 125 8.42 -19.02 -0.58
CA ASN A 125 8.75 -18.32 0.65
C ASN A 125 7.51 -18.15 1.52
N SER A 126 7.73 -18.06 2.83
CA SER A 126 6.68 -17.77 3.81
C SER A 126 6.69 -16.29 4.18
N LEU A 127 5.50 -15.71 4.24
CA LEU A 127 5.25 -14.38 4.77
C LEU A 127 4.78 -14.57 6.22
N THR A 128 5.47 -13.95 7.17
CA THR A 128 5.23 -14.08 8.61
C THR A 128 5.17 -12.71 9.22
N SER A 129 4.01 -12.35 9.76
CA SER A 129 3.82 -11.06 10.39
C SER A 129 3.01 -11.20 11.66
N THR A 130 3.37 -10.41 12.68
CA THR A 130 2.54 -10.28 13.87
C THR A 130 1.37 -9.36 13.55
N ALA A 131 0.15 -9.81 13.84
CA ALA A 131 -1.04 -8.98 13.77
C ALA A 131 -0.83 -7.67 14.53
N LEU A 132 -1.34 -6.58 13.97
CA LEU A 132 -1.19 -5.26 14.54
C LEU A 132 -1.84 -5.20 15.93
N ASN A 133 -1.04 -4.94 16.97
CA ASN A 133 -1.51 -4.72 18.33
C ASN A 133 -1.02 -3.35 18.81
N LEU A 134 -1.69 -2.28 18.41
CA LEU A 134 -1.39 -0.94 18.94
C LEU A 134 -2.16 -0.72 20.23
N ALA A 135 -1.43 -0.55 21.34
CA ALA A 135 -2.00 0.01 22.55
C ALA A 135 -2.41 1.47 22.29
N ALA A 136 -3.60 1.86 22.76
CA ALA A 136 -4.28 3.14 22.51
C ALA A 136 -3.47 4.42 22.85
N SER A 137 -2.34 4.31 23.55
CA SER A 137 -1.59 5.45 24.11
C SER A 137 -0.30 5.79 23.38
N ALA A 138 0.11 5.03 22.36
CA ALA A 138 1.34 5.32 21.64
C ALA A 138 1.05 6.01 20.31
N SER A 139 1.22 7.32 20.26
CA SER A 139 1.05 8.15 19.06
C SER A 139 2.01 7.84 17.90
N ASN A 140 2.81 6.76 17.96
CA ASN A 140 3.69 6.25 16.88
C ASN A 140 4.38 4.88 17.16
N ALA A 141 4.14 4.18 18.29
CA ALA A 141 5.15 3.22 18.77
C ALA A 141 5.26 1.85 18.07
N ALA A 142 4.35 1.44 17.20
CA ALA A 142 4.57 0.29 16.32
C ALA A 142 3.39 0.11 15.37
N LEU A 143 3.46 0.63 14.15
CA LEU A 143 3.03 -0.22 13.04
C LEU A 143 3.84 -1.51 13.21
N ALA A 144 3.16 -2.61 13.54
CA ALA A 144 3.74 -3.82 14.12
C ALA A 144 5.12 -4.11 13.53
N THR A 145 6.10 -4.28 14.41
CA THR A 145 7.53 -4.48 14.13
C THR A 145 7.87 -5.71 13.27
N ASN A 146 6.89 -6.32 12.60
CA ASN A 146 7.02 -7.43 11.67
C ASN A 146 5.97 -7.39 10.54
N ALA A 147 5.35 -6.25 10.22
CA ALA A 147 4.38 -6.17 9.13
C ALA A 147 5.05 -6.24 7.76
N SER A 148 4.81 -7.31 7.01
CA SER A 148 5.57 -7.62 5.79
C SER A 148 5.04 -6.96 4.54
N LEU A 149 3.72 -6.79 4.46
CA LEU A 149 3.07 -6.11 3.35
C LEU A 149 1.93 -5.23 3.84
N GLN A 150 1.93 -3.97 3.42
CA GLN A 150 0.96 -2.96 3.85
C GLN A 150 0.55 -2.03 2.71
N ALA A 151 -0.68 -1.53 2.81
CA ALA A 151 -1.19 -0.45 1.97
C ALA A 151 -2.26 0.33 2.75
N MET A 152 -2.54 1.57 2.35
CA MET A 152 -3.67 2.33 2.89
C MET A 152 -4.72 2.58 1.82
N VAL A 153 -5.97 2.59 2.26
CA VAL A 153 -7.14 2.85 1.41
C VAL A 153 -8.14 3.69 2.19
N ASN A 154 -8.91 4.50 1.47
CA ASN A 154 -10.05 5.20 2.06
C ASN A 154 -11.33 4.47 1.66
N VAL A 155 -12.17 4.17 2.65
CA VAL A 155 -13.43 3.45 2.42
C VAL A 155 -14.61 4.29 2.88
N GLY A 156 -15.76 4.10 2.26
CA GLY A 156 -16.96 4.89 2.52
C GLY A 156 -17.52 5.53 1.26
N GLY A 157 -18.85 5.69 1.23
CA GLY A 157 -19.58 6.21 0.07
C GLY A 157 -20.20 5.14 -0.83
N GLY A 158 -20.18 3.86 -0.43
CA GLY A 158 -20.70 2.75 -1.22
C GLY A 158 -19.72 2.24 -2.29
N GLY A 159 -20.09 1.18 -3.00
CA GLY A 159 -19.35 0.66 -4.15
C GLY A 159 -18.08 -0.13 -3.84
N THR A 160 -17.24 -0.28 -4.86
CA THR A 160 -15.98 -1.04 -4.80
C THR A 160 -14.80 -0.09 -4.77
N VAL A 161 -13.87 -0.32 -3.84
CA VAL A 161 -12.58 0.37 -3.78
C VAL A 161 -11.48 -0.64 -4.10
N THR A 162 -10.54 -0.26 -4.96
CA THR A 162 -9.41 -1.12 -5.32
C THR A 162 -8.17 -0.71 -4.54
N ALA A 163 -7.47 -1.69 -3.96
CA ALA A 163 -6.22 -1.50 -3.26
C ALA A 163 -5.32 -2.74 -3.44
N ASN A 164 -4.19 -2.58 -4.13
CA ASN A 164 -3.16 -3.60 -4.22
C ASN A 164 -2.15 -3.42 -3.09
N ILE A 165 -1.64 -4.54 -2.59
CA ILE A 165 -0.67 -4.59 -1.50
C ILE A 165 0.63 -5.17 -2.05
N THR A 166 1.68 -4.35 -2.10
CA THR A 166 3.00 -4.69 -2.67
C THR A 166 4.13 -4.15 -1.81
N PRO A 167 5.38 -4.60 -2.02
CA PRO A 167 6.54 -4.01 -1.34
C PRO A 167 6.64 -2.49 -1.48
N LEU A 168 6.32 -1.90 -2.65
CA LEU A 168 6.36 -0.44 -2.82
C LEU A 168 5.25 0.30 -2.08
N THR A 169 4.05 -0.29 -1.93
CA THR A 169 3.01 0.30 -1.08
C THR A 169 3.39 0.21 0.40
N THR A 170 4.10 -0.83 0.81
CA THR A 170 4.67 -0.95 2.16
C THR A 170 5.74 0.10 2.41
N PHE A 171 6.63 0.36 1.44
CA PHE A 171 7.63 1.42 1.52
C PHE A 171 6.96 2.78 1.71
N ALA A 172 5.86 3.02 1.00
CA ALA A 172 5.10 4.25 1.14
C ALA A 172 4.58 4.43 2.57
N VAL A 173 4.07 3.36 3.20
CA VAL A 173 3.67 3.37 4.61
C VAL A 173 4.88 3.63 5.54
N ALA A 174 5.97 2.89 5.35
CA ALA A 174 7.16 2.97 6.20
C ALA A 174 7.82 4.36 6.20
N ARG A 175 7.91 5.01 5.03
CA ARG A 175 8.48 6.37 4.88
C ARG A 175 7.72 7.43 5.69
N ILE A 176 6.44 7.21 5.99
CA ILE A 176 5.60 8.15 6.75
C ILE A 176 5.81 8.02 8.26
N THR A 177 6.12 6.81 8.72
CA THR A 177 6.24 6.46 10.15
C THR A 177 7.70 6.18 10.49
N PRO A 178 8.54 7.23 10.43
CA PRO A 178 8.60 8.09 11.61
C PRO A 178 8.34 9.59 11.36
N ASN A 179 8.16 10.01 10.10
CA ASN A 179 8.35 11.41 9.69
C ASN A 179 7.11 12.31 9.82
N SER A 180 5.89 11.80 9.58
CA SER A 180 4.72 12.67 9.36
C SER A 180 3.38 12.12 9.87
N GLY A 181 3.36 10.92 10.46
CA GLY A 181 2.15 10.31 11.03
C GLY A 181 1.25 9.66 9.97
N LEU A 182 0.62 8.54 10.34
CA LEU A 182 -0.10 7.68 9.41
C LEU A 182 -1.44 8.29 8.96
N THR A 183 -1.44 9.01 7.84
CA THR A 183 -2.64 9.61 7.22
C THR A 183 -2.70 9.28 5.73
N LEU A 184 -3.90 9.28 5.14
CA LEU A 184 -4.08 9.03 3.71
C LEU A 184 -3.39 10.10 2.83
N ALA A 185 -3.33 11.35 3.30
CA ALA A 185 -2.66 12.43 2.60
C ALA A 185 -1.15 12.19 2.51
N ASN A 186 -0.52 11.85 3.65
CA ASN A 186 0.91 11.53 3.70
C ASN A 186 1.21 10.25 2.90
N TYR A 187 0.32 9.27 2.94
CA TYR A 187 0.43 8.05 2.13
C TYR A 187 0.37 8.33 0.63
N SER A 188 -0.56 9.17 0.21
CA SER A 188 -0.68 9.57 -1.20
C SER A 188 0.56 10.33 -1.67
N ALA A 189 1.09 11.25 -0.85
CA ALA A 189 2.33 11.98 -1.16
C ALA A 189 3.53 11.03 -1.25
N SER A 190 3.65 10.09 -0.31
CA SER A 190 4.71 9.08 -0.30
C SER A 190 4.66 8.16 -1.51
N LEU A 191 3.46 7.70 -1.89
CA LEU A 191 3.25 6.91 -3.11
C LEU A 191 3.63 7.68 -4.38
N GLN A 192 3.27 8.97 -4.47
CA GLN A 192 3.60 9.80 -5.63
C GLN A 192 5.11 9.99 -5.79
N ASP A 193 5.81 10.22 -4.68
CA ASP A 193 7.26 10.32 -4.68
C ASP A 193 7.91 9.01 -5.14
N ILE A 194 7.56 7.88 -4.52
CA ILE A 194 8.06 6.56 -4.90
C ILE A 194 7.77 6.26 -6.38
N ALA A 195 6.55 6.52 -6.85
CA ALA A 195 6.19 6.34 -8.26
C ALA A 195 7.03 7.23 -9.18
N GLY A 196 7.30 8.47 -8.77
CA GLY A 196 8.18 9.42 -9.49
C GLY A 196 9.62 8.93 -9.58
N GLN A 197 10.18 8.42 -8.47
CA GLN A 197 11.53 7.86 -8.42
C GLN A 197 11.70 6.68 -9.41
N PHE A 198 10.66 5.87 -9.58
CA PHE A 198 10.65 4.72 -10.49
C PHE A 198 10.18 5.04 -11.91
N GLY A 199 9.81 6.29 -12.21
CA GLY A 199 9.27 6.65 -13.52
C GLY A 199 7.96 5.95 -13.86
N LEU A 200 7.14 5.59 -12.87
CA LEU A 200 5.87 4.86 -13.02
C LEU A 200 4.72 5.78 -13.49
N GLY A 201 5.02 6.70 -14.41
CA GLY A 201 4.14 7.78 -14.85
C GLY A 201 2.77 7.26 -15.32
N GLY A 202 1.75 7.43 -14.47
CA GLY A 202 0.36 7.10 -14.78
C GLY A 202 -0.19 5.84 -14.10
N LEU A 203 0.63 5.04 -13.42
CA LEU A 203 0.18 3.88 -12.66
C LEU A 203 0.07 4.28 -11.18
N ALA A 204 -1.16 4.39 -10.67
CA ALA A 204 -1.35 4.53 -9.24
C ALA A 204 -0.88 3.22 -8.57
N LEU A 205 0.29 3.26 -7.92
CA LEU A 205 0.90 2.13 -7.18
C LEU A 205 -0.09 1.39 -6.27
N ALA A 206 -1.09 2.11 -5.75
CA ALA A 206 -2.15 1.54 -4.92
C ALA A 206 -3.15 0.66 -5.69
N THR A 207 -3.15 0.65 -7.02
CA THR A 207 -4.17 -0.05 -7.86
C THR A 207 -3.60 -0.76 -9.08
N ALA A 208 -2.35 -0.46 -9.45
CA ALA A 208 -1.68 -1.07 -10.58
C ALA A 208 -1.17 -2.47 -10.22
N VAL A 209 -1.15 -3.37 -11.21
CA VAL A 209 -0.55 -4.70 -11.11
C VAL A 209 0.76 -4.68 -11.92
N PRO A 210 1.90 -5.07 -11.33
CA PRO A 210 3.17 -5.12 -12.05
C PRO A 210 3.11 -6.14 -13.20
N THR A 211 3.59 -5.73 -14.37
CA THR A 211 3.76 -6.61 -15.54
C THR A 211 5.23 -6.98 -15.69
N ALA A 212 5.51 -8.24 -16.00
CA ALA A 212 6.89 -8.73 -16.10
C ALA A 212 7.75 -7.87 -17.04
N GLY A 213 8.89 -7.38 -16.52
CA GLY A 213 9.83 -6.53 -17.25
C GLY A 213 9.47 -5.05 -17.35
N ASP A 214 8.30 -4.62 -16.85
CA ASP A 214 7.95 -3.21 -16.77
C ASP A 214 8.74 -2.49 -15.65
N ALA A 215 8.59 -1.17 -15.56
CA ALA A 215 9.29 -0.38 -14.56
C ALA A 215 8.88 -0.73 -13.12
N TYR A 216 7.65 -1.20 -12.90
CA TYR A 216 7.15 -1.60 -11.59
C TYR A 216 7.77 -2.93 -11.16
N ASP A 217 7.76 -3.93 -12.03
CA ASP A 217 8.40 -5.22 -11.82
C ASP A 217 9.90 -5.06 -11.54
N LYS A 218 10.61 -4.23 -12.34
CA LYS A 218 12.03 -3.91 -12.09
C LYS A 218 12.27 -3.25 -10.74
N ALA A 219 11.37 -2.38 -10.31
CA ALA A 219 11.45 -1.75 -9.00
C ALA A 219 11.26 -2.78 -7.87
N LEU A 220 10.29 -3.69 -8.01
CA LEU A 220 10.09 -4.78 -7.07
C LEU A 220 11.31 -5.72 -7.03
N ILE A 221 11.90 -6.05 -8.19
CA ILE A 221 13.12 -6.88 -8.27
C ILE A 221 14.28 -6.19 -7.54
N GLY A 222 14.39 -4.87 -7.65
CA GLY A 222 15.34 -4.08 -6.87
C GLY A 222 15.12 -4.16 -5.35
N VAL A 223 13.86 -4.22 -4.90
CA VAL A 223 13.52 -4.41 -3.47
C VAL A 223 14.03 -5.76 -2.97
N ASP A 224 13.82 -6.81 -3.76
CA ASP A 224 14.29 -8.16 -3.43
C ASP A 224 15.80 -8.20 -3.23
N GLN A 225 16.54 -7.65 -4.20
CA GLN A 225 17.99 -7.58 -4.14
C GLN A 225 18.49 -6.71 -2.98
N TYR A 226 17.76 -5.65 -2.63
CA TYR A 226 18.10 -4.80 -1.50
C TYR A 226 18.03 -5.60 -0.19
N LEU A 227 16.97 -6.36 0.01
CA LEU A 227 16.81 -7.22 1.19
C LEU A 227 17.87 -8.33 1.25
N LEU A 228 18.18 -8.94 0.11
CA LEU A 228 19.27 -9.92 0.00
C LEU A 228 20.63 -9.32 0.41
N ASN A 229 20.93 -8.10 -0.04
CA ASN A 229 22.19 -7.42 0.25
C ASN A 229 22.35 -7.04 1.73
N MET A 230 21.24 -6.84 2.45
CA MET A 230 21.25 -6.59 3.90
C MET A 230 21.64 -7.83 4.75
N GLY A 231 22.04 -8.94 4.11
CA GLY A 231 22.43 -10.16 4.81
C GLY A 231 21.23 -10.94 5.33
N THR A 232 20.01 -10.58 4.92
CA THR A 232 18.86 -11.47 5.09
C THR A 232 18.91 -12.50 3.99
N THR A 233 19.61 -13.61 4.26
CA THR A 233 19.35 -14.83 3.50
C THR A 233 17.85 -15.05 3.59
N LEU A 234 17.16 -15.12 2.44
CA LEU A 234 15.77 -15.56 2.32
C LEU A 234 15.69 -17.02 2.77
N GLY A 235 15.93 -17.28 4.05
CA GLY A 235 15.78 -18.58 4.67
C GLY A 235 14.29 -18.84 4.78
N ALA A 236 13.87 -20.05 4.41
CA ALA A 236 12.47 -20.48 4.30
C ALA A 236 11.58 -20.29 5.55
N THR A 237 12.14 -19.76 6.65
CA THR A 237 11.50 -19.62 7.96
C THR A 237 11.22 -18.19 8.41
N ASN A 238 11.85 -17.15 7.82
CA ASN A 238 11.69 -15.76 8.28
C ASN A 238 11.27 -14.84 7.14
N ASP A 239 10.30 -13.96 7.42
CA ASP A 239 9.87 -12.91 6.51
C ASP A 239 10.87 -11.74 6.46
N PRO A 240 11.60 -11.58 5.34
CA PRO A 240 12.63 -10.54 5.20
C PRO A 240 12.00 -9.15 5.03
N TYR A 241 10.73 -9.06 4.59
CA TYR A 241 10.02 -7.82 4.31
C TYR A 241 9.50 -7.21 5.63
N GLY A 242 9.09 -8.03 6.59
CA GLY A 242 8.57 -7.56 7.88
C GLY A 242 9.61 -6.89 8.79
N ALA A 243 10.84 -7.41 8.85
CA ALA A 243 11.86 -6.93 9.80
C ALA A 243 12.71 -5.76 9.26
N ASN A 244 12.92 -5.68 7.94
CA ASN A 244 13.87 -4.74 7.35
C ASN A 244 13.22 -3.55 6.66
N LEU A 245 11.97 -3.69 6.18
CA LEU A 245 11.27 -2.59 5.50
C LEU A 245 10.70 -1.55 6.42
N LEU A 246 10.73 -1.76 7.74
CA LEU A 246 10.27 -0.76 8.70
C LEU A 246 11.41 0.13 9.21
N ASN A 247 12.67 -0.12 8.81
CA ASN A 247 13.83 0.66 9.26
C ASN A 247 14.23 1.78 8.29
N TRP A 248 13.26 2.56 7.80
CA TRP A 248 13.45 3.73 6.92
C TRP A 248 13.86 4.99 7.68
N THR A 249 14.68 4.82 8.72
CA THR A 249 15.11 5.91 9.62
C THR A 249 16.25 6.75 9.02
N ASN A 250 16.97 6.20 8.03
CA ASN A 250 18.05 6.87 7.31
C ASN A 250 17.83 6.80 5.79
N LEU A 251 16.98 7.70 5.28
CA LEU A 251 16.60 7.77 3.86
C LEU A 251 17.80 7.89 2.90
N PRO A 252 18.86 8.65 3.21
CA PRO A 252 20.07 8.67 2.38
C PRO A 252 20.74 7.29 2.22
N THR A 253 20.89 6.53 3.30
CA THR A 253 21.46 5.18 3.26
C THR A 253 20.56 4.23 2.48
N VAL A 254 19.26 4.24 2.75
CA VAL A 254 18.29 3.41 2.02
C VAL A 254 18.32 3.74 0.51
N SER A 255 18.41 5.02 0.15
CA SER A 255 18.51 5.46 -1.24
C SER A 255 19.76 4.91 -1.94
N ALA A 256 20.93 4.97 -1.27
CA ALA A 256 22.19 4.48 -1.82
C ALA A 256 22.22 2.95 -1.96
N ASP A 257 21.80 2.23 -0.92
CA ASP A 257 21.77 0.77 -0.89
C ASP A 257 20.77 0.22 -1.90
N TYR A 258 19.57 0.81 -1.96
CA TYR A 258 18.56 0.44 -2.94
C TYR A 258 19.03 0.72 -4.37
N SER A 259 19.65 1.88 -4.63
CA SER A 259 20.21 2.17 -5.97
C SER A 259 21.25 1.13 -6.40
N THR A 260 22.09 0.69 -5.47
CA THR A 260 23.08 -0.37 -5.72
C THR A 260 22.39 -1.69 -6.04
N ALA A 261 21.40 -2.08 -5.22
CA ALA A 261 20.63 -3.30 -5.41
C ALA A 261 19.83 -3.30 -6.73
N TYR A 262 19.16 -2.20 -7.06
CA TYR A 262 18.42 -2.06 -8.31
C TYR A 262 19.34 -2.24 -9.52
N ASN A 263 20.50 -1.59 -9.52
CA ASN A 263 21.47 -1.71 -10.61
C ASN A 263 22.00 -3.15 -10.74
N GLN A 264 22.29 -3.80 -9.62
CA GLN A 264 22.70 -5.20 -9.58
C GLN A 264 21.62 -6.14 -10.15
N ALA A 265 20.39 -6.00 -9.67
CA ALA A 265 19.30 -6.91 -10.01
C ALA A 265 18.83 -6.74 -11.46
N ASN A 266 18.82 -5.50 -11.96
CA ASN A 266 18.35 -5.16 -13.30
C ASN A 266 19.45 -5.09 -14.35
N GLY A 267 20.72 -5.34 -13.97
CA GLY A 267 21.86 -5.24 -14.89
C GLY A 267 22.07 -3.82 -15.45
N THR A 268 21.68 -2.79 -14.71
CA THR A 268 21.85 -1.38 -15.09
C THR A 268 23.04 -0.74 -14.38
N THR A 269 23.50 0.41 -14.86
CA THR A 269 24.53 1.21 -14.18
C THR A 269 24.11 2.67 -14.15
N GLY A 270 24.41 3.37 -13.05
CA GLY A 270 24.18 4.81 -12.91
C GLY A 270 22.73 5.23 -12.65
N VAL A 271 21.80 4.29 -12.46
CA VAL A 271 20.44 4.62 -11.97
C VAL A 271 20.53 4.92 -10.47
N SER A 272 20.03 6.07 -10.06
CA SER A 272 20.01 6.50 -8.67
C SER A 272 18.60 6.92 -8.25
N PHE A 273 18.18 6.47 -7.07
CA PHE A 273 16.93 6.85 -6.45
C PHE A 273 17.21 7.75 -5.25
N SER A 274 16.32 8.70 -4.97
CA SER A 274 16.40 9.58 -3.81
C SER A 274 15.06 9.61 -3.09
N PHE A 275 14.97 8.91 -1.96
CA PHE A 275 13.74 8.84 -1.16
C PHE A 275 13.63 9.97 -0.12
N ASN A 276 14.46 11.00 -0.24
CA ASN A 276 14.53 12.14 0.69
C ASN A 276 13.27 13.00 0.66
#